data_AF-A0AAP2UJY4-F1
#
_entry.id   AF-A0AAP2UJY4-F1
#
_cell.length_a   1.000
_cell.length_b   1.000
_cell.length_c   1.000
_cell.angle_alpha   90.00
_cell.angle_beta   90.00
_cell.angle_gamma   90.00
#
_symmetry.space_group_name_H-M   'P 1'
#
loop_
_entity.id
_entity.type
_entity.pdbx_description
1 polymer ?
#
loop_
_entity_poly.entity_id
_entity_poly.type
_entity_poly.pdbx_seq_one_letter_code
_entity_poly.pdbx_strand_id
1 'polypeptide(L)'
;MKVTLLHGQNHRQSSWHAAHLLLEQLPVEALHEFYLPKDMPHFCCGCYRCMELGEDFCPHTAYMAPIMKAMKEADLLIFTTPTYCLRTSGSMKAFLDHCFLNFVVHRPLPSMYHKQAVILASGAGSGMKKAAKDIRTSLTGWGISHISSYGFRSMATTWEAVPENIKRRLTTDLAKLASRIKRKQHHKRISWKQKLLFHAMRQMQKHGMGAGELDYQYWKERDWLGRSRPWTDDE
;
A
#
# COMPACT_ATOMS: atom_id res chain seq x y z
N MET A 1 -8.15 11.03 11.55
CA MET A 1 -7.09 10.14 10.99
C MET A 1 -6.51 10.73 9.72
N LYS A 2 -5.19 10.60 9.53
CA LYS A 2 -4.49 11.00 8.30
C LYS A 2 -4.60 9.91 7.25
N VAL A 3 -5.01 10.25 6.03
CA VAL A 3 -5.21 9.30 4.93
C VAL A 3 -4.30 9.63 3.77
N THR A 4 -3.62 8.62 3.22
CA THR A 4 -3.00 8.72 1.88
C THR A 4 -3.75 7.81 0.92
N LEU A 5 -4.24 8.40 -0.17
CA LEU A 5 -5.01 7.73 -1.21
C LEU A 5 -4.23 7.75 -2.52
N LEU A 6 -3.89 6.57 -3.03
CA LEU A 6 -3.23 6.39 -4.33
C LEU A 6 -4.21 5.82 -5.34
N HIS A 7 -4.48 6.59 -6.39
CA HIS A 7 -5.26 6.16 -7.53
C HIS A 7 -4.36 5.56 -8.61
N GLY A 8 -4.66 4.34 -9.03
CA GLY A 8 -4.00 3.68 -10.16
C GLY A 8 -4.39 4.23 -11.53
N GLN A 9 -5.14 5.33 -11.61
CA GLN A 9 -5.50 6.04 -12.85
C GLN A 9 -5.73 7.52 -12.56
N ASN A 10 -5.63 8.35 -13.61
CA ASN A 10 -5.90 9.79 -13.54
C ASN A 10 -7.40 10.12 -13.60
N HIS A 11 -8.20 9.27 -14.24
CA HIS A 11 -9.64 9.53 -14.42
C HIS A 11 -10.45 9.23 -13.16
N ARG A 12 -11.54 9.97 -12.98
CA ARG A 12 -12.41 9.89 -11.79
C ARG A 12 -13.63 9.01 -12.05
N GLN A 13 -13.40 7.72 -12.24
CA GLN A 13 -14.48 6.75 -12.52
C GLN A 13 -14.74 5.82 -11.32
N SER A 14 -15.20 4.60 -11.57
CA SER A 14 -15.67 3.64 -10.55
C SER A 14 -14.76 3.48 -9.33
N SER A 15 -13.46 3.23 -9.51
CA SER A 15 -12.54 3.03 -8.39
C SER A 15 -12.29 4.31 -7.58
N TRP A 16 -12.35 5.47 -8.22
CA TRP A 16 -12.22 6.78 -7.58
C TRP A 16 -13.44 7.09 -6.70
N HIS A 17 -14.65 6.89 -7.25
CA HIS A 17 -15.91 7.09 -6.52
C HIS A 17 -16.02 6.13 -5.34
N ALA A 18 -15.61 4.88 -5.50
CA ALA A 18 -15.57 3.92 -4.40
C ALA A 18 -14.66 4.37 -3.24
N ALA A 19 -13.52 5.02 -3.53
CA ALA A 19 -12.68 5.59 -2.47
C ALA A 19 -13.36 6.76 -1.77
N HIS A 20 -13.98 7.67 -2.52
CA HIS A 20 -14.64 8.84 -1.95
C HIS A 20 -15.86 8.47 -1.10
N LEU A 21 -16.66 7.50 -1.55
CA LEU A 21 -17.74 6.91 -0.74
C LEU A 21 -17.21 6.27 0.56
N LEU A 22 -16.01 5.71 0.56
CA LEU A 22 -15.38 5.20 1.78
C LEU A 22 -14.90 6.33 2.68
N LEU A 23 -14.29 7.38 2.12
CA LEU A 23 -13.78 8.54 2.85
C LEU A 23 -14.90 9.28 3.58
N GLU A 24 -16.08 9.43 2.98
CA GLU A 24 -17.28 10.02 3.60
C GLU A 24 -17.71 9.33 4.90
N GLN A 25 -17.31 8.08 5.12
CA GLN A 25 -17.68 7.26 6.28
C GLN A 25 -16.61 7.25 7.39
N LEU A 26 -15.50 7.96 7.18
CA LEU A 26 -14.31 7.96 8.04
C LEU A 26 -14.06 9.37 8.62
N PRO A 27 -13.55 9.47 9.86
CA PRO A 27 -13.16 10.75 10.46
C PRO A 27 -11.81 11.22 9.90
N VAL A 28 -11.80 11.69 8.65
CA VAL A 28 -10.59 12.13 7.94
C VAL A 28 -10.20 13.53 8.43
N GLU A 29 -9.00 13.65 9.00
CA GLU A 29 -8.44 14.93 9.48
C GLU A 29 -7.51 15.58 8.45
N ALA A 30 -6.82 14.74 7.68
CA ALA A 30 -5.96 15.17 6.57
C ALA A 30 -5.99 14.11 5.47
N LEU A 31 -6.03 14.56 4.22
CA LEU A 31 -6.08 13.72 3.03
C LEU A 31 -4.97 14.13 2.06
N HIS A 32 -4.12 13.18 1.73
CA HIS A 32 -3.16 13.31 0.62
C HIS A 32 -3.59 12.37 -0.51
N GLU A 33 -3.96 12.95 -1.65
CA GLU A 33 -4.37 12.22 -2.85
C GLU A 33 -3.31 12.28 -3.93
N PHE A 34 -2.99 11.11 -4.48
CA PHE A 34 -2.07 10.95 -5.62
C PHE A 34 -2.75 10.16 -6.74
N TYR A 35 -2.45 10.53 -7.98
CA TYR A 35 -2.99 9.99 -9.21
C TYR A 35 -1.85 9.44 -10.06
N LEU A 36 -1.91 8.16 -10.41
CA LEU A 36 -0.87 7.49 -11.19
C LEU A 36 -1.37 7.27 -12.63
N PRO A 37 -0.64 7.71 -13.67
CA PRO A 37 0.77 8.11 -13.64
C PRO A 37 1.04 9.60 -13.41
N LYS A 38 0.05 10.48 -13.20
CA LYS A 38 0.29 11.94 -13.09
C LYS A 38 1.38 12.31 -12.06
N ASP A 39 1.33 11.75 -10.86
CA ASP A 39 2.23 12.09 -9.76
C ASP A 39 3.46 11.17 -9.67
N MET A 40 3.48 10.08 -10.44
CA MET A 40 4.65 9.22 -10.64
C MET A 40 4.61 8.63 -12.07
N PRO A 41 5.16 9.35 -13.06
CA PRO A 41 4.97 9.01 -14.47
C PRO A 41 5.96 7.97 -15.00
N HIS A 42 6.95 7.59 -14.21
CA HIS A 42 8.04 6.74 -14.69
C HIS A 42 7.90 5.28 -14.26
N PHE A 43 8.36 4.38 -15.12
CA PHE A 43 8.58 2.98 -14.77
C PHE A 43 9.89 2.82 -13.98
N CYS A 44 9.95 1.82 -13.10
CA CYS A 44 11.21 1.45 -12.46
C CYS A 44 12.18 0.91 -13.51
N CYS A 45 13.38 1.51 -13.59
CA CYS A 45 14.40 1.10 -14.55
C CYS A 45 15.14 -0.18 -14.15
N GLY A 46 14.91 -0.72 -12.94
CA GLY A 46 15.65 -1.86 -12.43
C GLY A 46 17.16 -1.61 -12.31
N CYS A 47 17.57 -0.36 -12.11
CA CYS A 47 18.97 0.04 -12.13
C CYS A 47 19.74 -0.23 -10.82
N TYR A 48 19.05 -0.71 -9.78
CA TYR A 48 19.60 -1.02 -8.45
C TYR A 48 20.32 0.10 -7.69
N ARG A 49 20.44 1.31 -8.23
CA ARG A 49 21.10 2.44 -7.56
C ARG A 49 20.56 2.72 -6.16
N CYS A 50 19.25 2.58 -5.94
CA CYS A 50 18.67 2.77 -4.62
C CYS A 50 19.06 1.65 -3.62
N MET A 51 19.32 0.44 -4.12
CA MET A 51 19.84 -0.67 -3.33
C MET A 51 21.33 -0.47 -3.01
N GLU A 52 22.13 -0.04 -3.98
CA GLU A 52 23.59 0.03 -3.82
C GLU A 52 24.08 1.31 -3.16
N LEU A 53 23.41 2.44 -3.39
CA LEU A 53 23.87 3.76 -2.99
C LEU A 53 22.93 4.46 -1.98
N GLY A 54 21.72 3.94 -1.79
CA GLY A 54 20.69 4.53 -0.92
C GLY A 54 19.50 5.09 -1.70
N GLU A 55 18.34 5.21 -1.04
CA GLU A 55 17.05 5.50 -1.67
C GLU A 55 17.04 6.77 -2.53
N ASP A 56 17.81 7.79 -2.12
CA ASP A 56 17.90 9.09 -2.80
C ASP A 56 18.51 8.99 -4.20
N PHE A 57 19.24 7.92 -4.51
CA PHE A 57 19.88 7.68 -5.81
C PHE A 57 18.95 7.08 -6.87
N CYS A 58 17.66 6.91 -6.57
CA CYS A 58 16.68 6.61 -7.60
C CYS A 58 16.59 7.80 -8.59
N PRO A 59 16.65 7.59 -9.92
CA PRO A 59 16.49 8.68 -10.89
C PRO A 59 15.11 9.36 -10.81
N HIS A 60 14.16 8.75 -10.10
CA HIS A 60 12.80 9.25 -9.92
C HIS A 60 12.50 9.67 -8.47
N THR A 61 13.51 9.90 -7.64
CA THR A 61 13.35 10.32 -6.24
C THR A 61 12.44 11.54 -6.09
N ALA A 62 12.54 12.53 -7.00
CA ALA A 62 11.72 13.74 -6.95
C ALA A 62 10.20 13.48 -6.98
N TYR A 63 9.77 12.41 -7.65
CA TYR A 63 8.36 11.99 -7.72
C TYR A 63 7.97 11.06 -6.57
N MET A 64 8.89 10.17 -6.18
CA MET A 64 8.64 9.21 -5.11
C MET A 64 8.62 9.87 -3.72
N ALA A 65 9.47 10.88 -3.48
CA ALA A 65 9.65 11.46 -2.15
C ALA A 65 8.36 12.07 -1.56
N PRO A 66 7.55 12.86 -2.30
CA PRO A 66 6.26 13.34 -1.79
C PRO A 66 5.29 12.21 -1.42
N ILE A 67 5.20 11.17 -2.27
CA ILE A 67 4.31 10.02 -2.03
C ILE A 67 4.76 9.24 -0.80
N MET A 68 6.05 8.93 -0.70
CA MET A 68 6.64 8.21 0.44
C MET A 68 6.51 9.00 1.74
N LYS A 69 6.64 10.33 1.70
CA LYS A 69 6.41 11.20 2.87
C LYS A 69 4.97 11.07 3.36
N ALA A 70 3.98 11.27 2.49
CA ALA A 70 2.57 11.15 2.84
C ALA A 70 2.23 9.75 3.38
N MET A 71 2.73 8.69 2.74
CA MET A 71 2.53 7.31 3.20
C MET A 71 3.13 7.07 4.59
N LYS A 72 4.30 7.61 4.91
CA LYS A 72 4.94 7.51 6.24
C LYS A 72 4.11 8.22 7.32
N GLU A 73 3.48 9.35 7.00
CA GLU A 73 2.69 10.15 7.93
C GLU A 73 1.23 9.66 8.11
N ALA A 74 0.71 8.85 7.19
CA ALA A 74 -0.68 8.40 7.21
C ALA A 74 -1.00 7.35 8.30
N ASP A 75 -2.23 7.37 8.80
CA ASP A 75 -2.80 6.28 9.60
C ASP A 75 -3.38 5.16 8.73
N LEU A 76 -3.93 5.55 7.59
CA LEU A 76 -4.65 4.71 6.64
C LEU A 76 -4.12 4.94 5.23
N LEU A 77 -3.73 3.85 4.57
CA LEU A 77 -3.43 3.84 3.15
C LEU A 77 -4.62 3.31 2.36
N ILE A 78 -5.05 4.01 1.33
CA ILE A 78 -6.08 3.54 0.41
C ILE A 78 -5.46 3.45 -0.98
N PHE A 79 -5.60 2.29 -1.61
CA PHE A 79 -5.18 2.06 -2.99
C PHE A 79 -6.40 1.77 -3.82
N THR A 80 -6.54 2.49 -4.94
CA THR A 80 -7.59 2.19 -5.91
C THR A 80 -6.97 1.72 -7.21
N THR A 81 -7.57 0.72 -7.84
CA THR A 81 -7.14 0.31 -9.18
C THR A 81 -8.34 -0.15 -10.00
N PRO A 82 -8.51 0.35 -11.24
CA PRO A 82 -9.30 -0.39 -12.19
C PRO A 82 -8.58 -1.69 -12.57
N THR A 83 -9.34 -2.66 -13.06
CA THR A 83 -8.80 -3.92 -13.56
C THR A 83 -8.79 -3.93 -15.08
N TYR A 84 -7.60 -3.76 -15.64
CA TYR A 84 -7.33 -4.01 -17.06
C TYR A 84 -6.54 -5.31 -17.16
N CYS A 85 -6.86 -6.16 -18.14
CA CYS A 85 -6.23 -7.47 -18.33
C CYS A 85 -6.20 -8.33 -17.03
N LEU A 86 -7.27 -8.23 -16.22
CA LEU A 86 -7.47 -9.00 -14.98
C LEU A 86 -6.44 -8.79 -13.87
N ARG A 87 -5.64 -7.72 -13.92
CA ARG A 87 -4.60 -7.38 -12.93
C ARG A 87 -4.73 -5.93 -12.47
N THR A 88 -3.86 -5.51 -11.55
CA THR A 88 -3.74 -4.10 -11.17
C THR A 88 -3.36 -3.26 -12.40
N SER A 89 -3.74 -1.98 -12.39
CA SER A 89 -3.40 -1.04 -13.46
C SER A 89 -1.88 -0.92 -13.63
N GLY A 90 -1.44 -0.67 -14.88
CA GLY A 90 -0.02 -0.57 -15.20
C GLY A 90 0.71 0.50 -14.39
N SER A 91 0.09 1.66 -14.18
CA SER A 91 0.67 2.74 -13.37
C SER A 91 0.74 2.40 -11.88
N MET A 92 -0.26 1.70 -11.32
CA MET A 92 -0.17 1.17 -9.96
C MET A 92 0.97 0.15 -9.85
N LYS A 93 1.14 -0.75 -10.83
CA LYS A 93 2.26 -1.70 -10.83
C LYS A 93 3.61 -0.99 -10.92
N ALA A 94 3.73 0.04 -11.77
CA ALA A 94 4.94 0.85 -11.89
C ALA A 94 5.32 1.51 -10.56
N PHE A 95 4.34 2.09 -9.84
CA PHE A 95 4.56 2.63 -8.50
C PHE A 95 5.02 1.56 -7.50
N LEU A 96 4.39 0.38 -7.50
CA LEU A 96 4.79 -0.71 -6.60
C LEU A 96 6.22 -1.19 -6.87
N ASP A 97 6.70 -1.15 -8.11
CA ASP A 97 8.06 -1.54 -8.48
C ASP A 97 9.12 -0.55 -7.97
N HIS A 98 8.78 0.72 -7.81
CA HIS A 98 9.66 1.70 -7.12
C HIS A 98 9.73 1.47 -5.61
N CYS A 99 8.77 0.74 -5.04
CA CYS A 99 8.69 0.47 -3.61
C CYS A 99 9.35 -0.87 -3.19
N PHE A 100 10.22 -1.45 -4.02
CA PHE A 100 10.76 -2.79 -3.74
C PHE A 100 11.63 -2.81 -2.46
N LEU A 101 12.38 -1.75 -2.16
CA LEU A 101 13.20 -1.66 -0.94
C LEU A 101 12.38 -1.67 0.35
N ASN A 102 11.08 -1.33 0.28
CA ASN A 102 10.21 -1.37 1.45
C ASN A 102 9.87 -2.81 1.87
N PHE A 103 10.22 -3.84 1.09
CA PHE A 103 9.96 -5.22 1.46
C PHE A 103 10.76 -5.62 2.70
N VAL A 104 10.19 -6.50 3.55
CA VAL A 104 10.79 -6.89 4.83
C VAL A 104 12.21 -7.40 4.65
N VAL A 105 12.53 -8.14 3.58
CA VAL A 105 13.89 -8.65 3.33
C VAL A 105 14.94 -7.54 3.16
N HIS A 106 14.50 -6.35 2.74
CA HIS A 106 15.33 -5.18 2.46
C HIS A 106 15.28 -4.18 3.62
N ARG A 107 14.69 -3.00 3.40
CA ARG A 107 14.67 -1.86 4.32
C ARG A 107 13.22 -1.47 4.63
N PRO A 108 12.46 -2.33 5.33
CA PRO A 108 11.06 -2.03 5.61
C PRO A 108 10.95 -0.81 6.51
N LEU A 109 9.95 0.03 6.25
CA LEU A 109 9.71 1.25 7.01
C LEU A 109 8.98 0.92 8.32
N PRO A 110 9.52 1.30 9.51
CA PRO A 110 8.89 0.99 10.81
C PRO A 110 7.44 1.48 10.89
N SER A 111 7.19 2.68 10.37
CA SER A 111 5.85 3.29 10.33
C SER A 111 4.78 2.40 9.67
N MET A 112 5.14 1.53 8.74
CA MET A 112 4.18 0.66 8.02
C MET A 112 3.57 -0.41 8.91
N TYR A 113 4.28 -0.88 9.94
CA TYR A 113 3.78 -1.93 10.83
C TYR A 113 2.53 -1.48 11.60
N HIS A 114 2.39 -0.18 11.86
CA HIS A 114 1.28 0.42 12.60
C HIS A 114 0.20 1.03 11.70
N LYS A 115 0.16 0.69 10.40
CA LYS A 115 -0.83 1.22 9.46
C LYS A 115 -1.95 0.22 9.19
N GLN A 116 -3.11 0.76 8.82
CA GLN A 116 -4.14 0.01 8.12
C GLN A 116 -4.06 0.31 6.63
N ALA A 117 -4.48 -0.64 5.80
CA ALA A 117 -4.59 -0.43 4.36
C ALA A 117 -5.90 -0.97 3.79
N VAL A 118 -6.41 -0.28 2.78
CA VAL A 118 -7.58 -0.67 2.01
C VAL A 118 -7.23 -0.71 0.53
N ILE A 119 -7.63 -1.78 -0.15
CA ILE A 119 -7.48 -1.92 -1.60
C ILE A 119 -8.87 -1.98 -2.23
N LEU A 120 -9.18 -1.01 -3.09
CA LEU A 120 -10.44 -0.93 -3.83
C LEU A 120 -10.17 -1.23 -5.30
N ALA A 121 -10.71 -2.36 -5.78
CA ALA A 121 -10.55 -2.77 -7.17
C ALA A 121 -11.90 -2.73 -7.91
N SER A 122 -11.96 -2.12 -9.09
CA SER A 122 -13.17 -2.08 -9.91
C SER A 122 -12.90 -2.59 -11.32
N GLY A 123 -13.86 -3.28 -11.91
CA GLY A 123 -13.79 -3.69 -13.32
C GLY A 123 -15.17 -3.81 -13.94
N ALA A 124 -15.28 -3.75 -15.27
CA ALA A 124 -16.56 -4.02 -15.95
C ALA A 124 -16.97 -5.49 -15.77
N GLY A 125 -15.99 -6.41 -15.85
CA GLY A 125 -16.18 -7.85 -15.75
C GLY A 125 -15.58 -8.46 -14.48
N SER A 126 -14.47 -9.18 -14.63
CA SER A 126 -13.80 -9.92 -13.55
C SER A 126 -12.37 -9.43 -13.32
N GLY A 127 -11.64 -10.04 -12.38
CA GLY A 127 -10.21 -9.75 -12.14
C GLY A 127 -9.92 -9.01 -10.82
N MET A 128 -10.91 -8.40 -10.16
CA MET A 128 -10.73 -7.57 -8.96
C MET A 128 -9.99 -8.30 -7.83
N LYS A 129 -10.24 -9.60 -7.62
CA LYS A 129 -9.53 -10.40 -6.62
C LYS A 129 -8.03 -10.55 -6.94
N LYS A 130 -7.68 -10.75 -8.22
CA LYS A 130 -6.28 -10.89 -8.66
C LYS A 130 -5.57 -9.54 -8.62
N ALA A 131 -6.21 -8.48 -9.10
CA ALA A 131 -5.69 -7.11 -9.01
C ALA A 131 -5.43 -6.68 -7.56
N ALA A 132 -6.39 -6.91 -6.66
CA ALA A 132 -6.19 -6.62 -5.25
C ALA A 132 -5.11 -7.50 -4.61
N LYS A 133 -4.89 -8.72 -5.10
CA LYS A 133 -3.80 -9.60 -4.64
C LYS A 133 -2.44 -9.02 -5.00
N ASP A 134 -2.29 -8.39 -6.17
CA ASP A 134 -1.02 -7.77 -6.59
C ASP A 134 -0.57 -6.70 -5.57
N ILE A 135 -1.46 -5.76 -5.25
CA ILE A 135 -1.20 -4.71 -4.28
C ILE A 135 -1.01 -5.31 -2.88
N ARG A 136 -1.86 -6.26 -2.47
CA ARG A 136 -1.76 -6.93 -1.15
C ARG A 136 -0.41 -7.59 -0.94
N THR A 137 0.18 -8.19 -1.97
CA THR A 137 1.52 -8.80 -1.89
C THR A 137 2.55 -7.76 -1.43
N SER A 138 2.60 -6.59 -2.09
CA SER A 138 3.51 -5.52 -1.71
C SER A 138 3.22 -5.00 -0.30
N LEU A 139 1.96 -4.71 0.03
CA LEU A 139 1.61 -4.20 1.37
C LEU A 139 1.95 -5.20 2.50
N THR A 140 1.79 -6.51 2.23
CA THR A 140 2.22 -7.56 3.15
C THR A 140 3.74 -7.56 3.27
N GLY A 141 4.44 -7.45 2.13
CA GLY A 141 5.89 -7.28 2.08
C GLY A 141 6.38 -6.04 2.82
N TRP A 142 5.59 -4.97 2.93
CA TRP A 142 5.97 -3.76 3.68
C TRP A 142 5.73 -3.86 5.20
N GLY A 143 5.29 -5.02 5.71
CA GLY A 143 5.04 -5.22 7.13
C GLY A 143 3.60 -4.90 7.60
N ILE A 144 2.71 -4.46 6.70
CA ILE A 144 1.34 -4.08 7.07
C ILE A 144 0.54 -5.32 7.45
N SER A 145 -0.01 -5.34 8.68
CA SER A 145 -0.81 -6.46 9.20
C SER A 145 -2.29 -6.37 8.84
N HIS A 146 -2.83 -5.15 8.72
CA HIS A 146 -4.27 -4.91 8.59
C HIS A 146 -4.64 -4.42 7.20
N ILE A 147 -4.72 -5.36 6.26
CA ILE A 147 -5.03 -5.08 4.85
C ILE A 147 -6.42 -5.59 4.48
N SER A 148 -7.36 -4.68 4.25
CA SER A 148 -8.69 -4.98 3.72
C SER A 148 -8.70 -4.80 2.20
N SER A 149 -9.51 -5.59 1.51
CA SER A 149 -9.70 -5.43 0.06
C SER A 149 -11.17 -5.57 -0.29
N TYR A 150 -11.67 -4.71 -1.17
CA TYR A 150 -13.01 -4.76 -1.70
C TYR A 150 -12.96 -4.64 -3.22
N GLY A 151 -13.63 -5.57 -3.90
CA GLY A 151 -13.69 -5.63 -5.35
C GLY A 151 -15.13 -5.60 -5.81
N PHE A 152 -15.47 -4.73 -6.76
CA PHE A 152 -16.83 -4.69 -7.33
C PHE A 152 -16.84 -4.66 -8.85
N ARG A 153 -17.92 -5.21 -9.41
CA ARG A 153 -18.21 -5.19 -10.84
C ARG A 153 -18.97 -3.91 -11.12
N SER A 154 -18.34 -2.98 -11.80
CA SER A 154 -18.99 -1.73 -12.25
C SER A 154 -20.02 -1.98 -13.36
N MET A 155 -19.84 -3.04 -14.16
CA MET A 155 -20.67 -3.35 -15.34
C MET A 155 -20.75 -2.20 -16.36
N ALA A 156 -19.84 -1.21 -16.26
CA ALA A 156 -19.82 0.00 -17.07
C ALA A 156 -18.39 0.55 -17.17
N THR A 157 -18.15 1.38 -18.17
CA THR A 157 -16.87 2.09 -18.36
C THR A 157 -16.84 3.44 -17.65
N THR A 158 -18.00 4.05 -17.41
CA THR A 158 -18.16 5.29 -16.65
C THR A 158 -18.99 5.07 -15.39
N TRP A 159 -18.80 5.93 -14.39
CA TRP A 159 -19.52 5.86 -13.11
C TRP A 159 -21.02 6.12 -13.26
N GLU A 160 -21.39 7.05 -14.14
CA GLU A 160 -22.77 7.45 -14.38
C GLU A 160 -23.58 6.23 -14.86
N ALA A 161 -23.01 5.44 -15.76
CA ALA A 161 -23.60 4.24 -16.33
C ALA A 161 -23.56 3.01 -15.39
N VAL A 162 -22.93 3.09 -14.22
CA VAL A 162 -22.98 2.00 -13.23
C VAL A 162 -24.43 1.84 -12.75
N PRO A 163 -25.01 0.63 -12.80
CA PRO A 163 -26.36 0.37 -12.31
C PRO A 163 -26.59 0.80 -10.85
N GLU A 164 -27.73 1.43 -10.58
CA GLU A 164 -28.04 2.03 -9.28
C GLU A 164 -28.06 1.00 -8.12
N ASN A 165 -28.48 -0.23 -8.40
CA ASN A 165 -28.41 -1.32 -7.43
C ASN A 165 -26.96 -1.65 -7.02
N ILE A 166 -25.99 -1.50 -7.95
CA ILE A 166 -24.57 -1.68 -7.66
C ILE A 166 -24.04 -0.51 -6.82
N LYS A 167 -24.39 0.74 -7.16
CA LYS A 167 -24.01 1.92 -6.36
C LYS A 167 -24.53 1.83 -4.91
N ARG A 168 -25.79 1.43 -4.72
CA ARG A 168 -26.40 1.20 -3.40
C ARG A 168 -25.71 0.09 -2.61
N ARG A 169 -25.39 -1.03 -3.26
CA ARG A 169 -24.65 -2.14 -2.63
C ARG A 169 -23.25 -1.70 -2.22
N LEU A 170 -22.54 -1.01 -3.12
CA LEU A 170 -21.21 -0.46 -2.87
C LEU A 170 -21.22 0.44 -1.62
N THR A 171 -22.17 1.37 -1.55
CA THR A 171 -22.33 2.28 -0.40
C THR A 171 -22.51 1.51 0.92
N THR A 172 -23.42 0.53 0.94
CA THR A 172 -23.65 -0.32 2.12
C THR A 172 -22.41 -1.09 2.54
N ASP A 173 -21.70 -1.70 1.58
CA ASP A 173 -20.51 -2.50 1.85
C ASP A 173 -19.32 -1.64 2.32
N LEU A 174 -19.18 -0.44 1.78
CA LEU A 174 -18.15 0.52 2.19
C LEU A 174 -18.42 1.10 3.58
N ALA A 175 -19.68 1.35 3.96
CA ALA A 175 -20.04 1.71 5.34
C ALA A 175 -19.64 0.60 6.33
N LYS A 176 -19.88 -0.68 5.99
CA LYS A 176 -19.42 -1.84 6.78
C LYS A 176 -17.89 -1.99 6.80
N LEU A 177 -17.20 -1.57 5.74
CA LEU A 177 -15.74 -1.52 5.72
C LEU A 177 -15.21 -0.40 6.63
N ALA A 178 -15.80 0.79 6.57
CA ALA A 178 -15.45 1.92 7.42
C ALA A 178 -15.63 1.60 8.90
N SER A 179 -16.72 0.93 9.29
CA SER A 179 -16.92 0.52 10.70
C SER A 179 -15.85 -0.45 11.20
N ARG A 180 -15.33 -1.34 10.33
CA ARG A 180 -14.19 -2.22 10.65
C ARG A 180 -12.88 -1.46 10.80
N ILE A 181 -12.64 -0.45 9.95
CA ILE A 181 -11.43 0.39 10.01
C ILE A 181 -11.42 1.19 11.32
N LYS A 182 -12.54 1.84 11.66
CA LYS A 182 -12.71 2.61 12.91
C LYS A 182 -12.46 1.75 14.14
N ARG A 183 -13.06 0.55 14.23
CA ARG A 183 -12.84 -0.37 15.36
C ARG A 183 -11.39 -0.80 15.55
N LYS A 184 -10.62 -0.91 14.46
CA LYS A 184 -9.21 -1.33 14.50
C LYS A 184 -8.24 -0.18 14.73
N GLN A 185 -8.69 1.08 14.68
CA GLN A 185 -7.83 2.24 14.85
C GLN A 185 -7.07 2.22 16.19
N HIS A 186 -7.69 1.69 17.24
CA HIS A 186 -7.13 1.64 18.60
C HIS A 186 -6.41 0.32 18.93
N HIS A 187 -6.43 -0.68 18.04
CA HIS A 187 -5.89 -2.03 18.31
C HIS A 187 -5.07 -2.57 17.13
N LYS A 188 -4.00 -1.85 16.77
CA LYS A 188 -3.14 -2.15 15.62
C LYS A 188 -2.09 -3.23 15.95
N ARG A 189 -2.55 -4.40 16.43
CA ARG A 189 -1.67 -5.51 16.78
C ARG A 189 -1.01 -6.11 15.53
N ILE A 190 0.31 -6.23 15.56
CA ILE A 190 1.06 -6.92 14.52
C ILE A 190 0.65 -8.39 14.47
N SER A 191 0.27 -8.85 13.28
CA SER A 191 -0.12 -10.24 13.06
C SER A 191 1.07 -11.17 13.27
N TRP A 192 0.81 -12.39 13.77
CA TRP A 192 1.84 -13.41 13.93
C TRP A 192 2.57 -13.72 12.62
N LYS A 193 1.88 -13.62 11.48
CA LYS A 193 2.48 -13.80 10.14
C LYS A 193 3.55 -12.75 9.85
N GLN A 194 3.30 -11.49 10.20
CA GLN A 194 4.28 -10.42 10.03
C GLN A 194 5.46 -10.58 11.00
N LYS A 195 5.20 -10.99 12.25
CA LYS A 195 6.28 -11.32 13.19
C LYS A 195 7.16 -12.46 12.65
N LEU A 196 6.54 -13.54 12.17
CA LEU A 196 7.25 -14.67 11.58
C LEU A 196 8.08 -14.26 10.36
N LEU A 197 7.49 -13.51 9.43
CA LEU A 197 8.19 -13.00 8.24
C LEU A 197 9.41 -12.17 8.65
N PHE A 198 9.24 -11.22 9.56
CA PHE A 198 10.35 -10.40 10.06
C PHE A 198 11.44 -11.24 10.72
N HIS A 199 11.08 -12.19 11.58
CA HIS A 199 12.06 -13.06 12.23
C HIS A 199 12.80 -13.97 11.24
N ALA A 200 12.13 -14.46 10.19
CA ALA A 200 12.79 -15.21 9.12
C ALA A 200 13.79 -14.33 8.37
N MET A 201 13.41 -13.12 7.95
CA MET A 201 14.31 -12.19 7.26
C MET A 201 15.48 -11.76 8.16
N ARG A 202 15.23 -11.56 9.47
CA ARG A 202 16.28 -11.30 10.47
C ARG A 202 17.33 -12.40 10.48
N GLN A 203 16.90 -13.67 10.45
CA GLN A 203 17.85 -14.79 10.42
C GLN A 203 18.65 -14.81 9.11
N MET A 204 18.02 -14.51 7.98
CA MET A 204 18.74 -14.39 6.71
C MET A 204 19.82 -13.31 6.78
N GLN A 205 19.50 -12.12 7.30
CA GLN A 205 20.45 -11.02 7.47
C GLN A 205 21.62 -11.40 8.38
N LYS A 206 21.37 -12.12 9.49
CA LYS A 206 22.43 -12.58 10.40
C LYS A 206 23.40 -13.58 9.78
N HIS A 207 22.93 -14.40 8.85
CA HIS A 207 23.73 -15.45 8.22
C HIS A 207 24.34 -15.00 6.87
N GLY A 208 24.37 -13.69 6.60
CA GLY A 208 24.94 -13.17 5.36
C GLY A 208 24.14 -13.51 4.10
N MET A 209 22.87 -13.93 4.24
CA MET A 209 21.95 -14.21 3.13
C MET A 209 21.06 -13.00 2.80
N GLY A 210 21.46 -11.80 3.26
CA GLY A 210 20.79 -10.55 2.93
C GLY A 210 21.07 -10.10 1.50
N ALA A 211 20.34 -9.09 1.03
CA ALA A 211 20.46 -8.61 -0.35
C ALA A 211 21.66 -7.68 -0.61
N GLY A 212 22.39 -7.27 0.44
CA GLY A 212 23.59 -6.43 0.31
C GLY A 212 23.97 -5.74 1.62
N GLU A 213 25.11 -5.03 1.58
CA GLU A 213 25.71 -4.39 2.76
C GLU A 213 24.82 -3.27 3.34
N LEU A 214 24.26 -2.41 2.50
CA LEU A 214 23.38 -1.33 2.97
C LEU A 214 22.11 -1.86 3.64
N ASP A 215 21.58 -3.00 3.21
CA ASP A 215 20.44 -3.64 3.87
C ASP A 215 20.85 -4.18 5.25
N TYR A 216 22.03 -4.82 5.34
CA TYR A 216 22.56 -5.27 6.61
C TYR A 216 22.78 -4.10 7.59
N GLN A 217 23.39 -3.00 7.14
CA GLN A 217 23.61 -1.81 7.95
C GLN A 217 22.29 -1.19 8.41
N TYR A 218 21.30 -1.07 7.52
CA TYR A 218 19.97 -0.57 7.86
C TYR A 218 19.33 -1.34 9.04
N TRP A 219 19.47 -2.67 9.03
CA TRP A 219 18.99 -3.55 10.10
C TRP A 219 19.82 -3.44 11.38
N LYS A 220 21.14 -3.32 11.25
CA LYS A 220 22.07 -3.21 12.37
C LYS A 220 21.87 -1.90 13.14
N GLU A 221 21.77 -0.78 12.43
CA GLU A 221 21.54 0.56 13.00
C GLU A 221 20.25 0.65 13.83
N ARG A 222 19.25 -0.18 13.52
CA ARG A 222 17.96 -0.23 14.21
C ARG A 222 17.90 -1.26 15.34
N ASP A 223 19.04 -1.90 15.66
CA ASP A 223 19.14 -3.05 16.55
C ASP A 223 18.19 -4.22 16.19
N TRP A 224 17.78 -4.32 14.92
CA TRP A 224 16.87 -5.39 14.49
C TRP A 224 17.56 -6.73 14.42
N LEU A 225 18.87 -6.75 14.24
CA LEU A 225 19.70 -7.93 14.44
C LEU A 225 19.83 -8.30 15.92
N GLY A 226 19.62 -7.35 16.85
CA GLY A 226 19.57 -7.58 18.29
C GLY A 226 18.14 -7.77 18.80
N ARG A 227 17.74 -6.93 19.76
CA ARG A 227 16.52 -7.10 20.56
C ARG A 227 15.35 -6.30 19.99
N SER A 228 15.60 -5.14 19.39
CA SER A 228 14.57 -4.23 18.88
C SER A 228 13.76 -4.80 17.73
N ARG A 229 12.49 -4.38 17.60
CA ARG A 229 11.59 -4.76 16.50
C ARG A 229 10.94 -3.51 15.91
N PRO A 230 10.55 -3.52 14.62
CA PRO A 230 9.91 -2.37 14.00
C PRO A 230 8.54 -2.00 14.57
N TRP A 231 8.02 -2.81 15.50
CA TRP A 231 6.71 -2.64 16.12
C TRP A 231 6.75 -2.60 17.65
N THR A 232 7.95 -2.67 18.25
CA THR A 232 8.10 -2.29 19.65
C THR A 232 8.26 -0.78 19.60
N ASP A 233 7.25 -0.06 20.10
CA ASP A 233 7.48 1.33 20.45
C ASP A 233 8.65 1.34 21.45
N ASP A 234 9.58 2.28 21.31
CA ASP A 234 10.56 2.55 22.36
C ASP A 234 9.76 3.07 23.57
N GLU A 235 9.22 2.15 24.37
CA GLU A 235 8.84 2.39 25.77
C GLU A 235 10.09 2.32 26.66
#